data_AF-A0A2W6B7K2-F1
#
_entry.id   AF-A0A2W6B7K2-F1
#
_cell.length_a   1.000
_cell.length_b   1.000
_cell.length_c   1.000
_cell.angle_alpha   90.00
_cell.angle_beta   90.00
_cell.angle_gamma   90.00
#
_symmetry.space_group_name_H-M   'P 1'
#
loop_
_entity.id
_entity.type
_entity.pdbx_description
1 polymer ?
#
loop_
_entity_poly.entity_id
_entity_poly.type
_entity_poly.pdbx_seq_one_letter_code
_entity_poly.pdbx_strand_id
1 'polypeptide(L)'
;MPRATRSDAQLLVQEARAMELFANDVEVAPERTQEYWDVSADLITLVSDVEAFEAEYPDADNDDFDLLHLRRRLRLIGARLTTLSLE
;
A
#
# COMPACT_ATOMS: atom_id res chain seq x y z
N MET A 1 -30.29 11.68 -2.53
CA MET A 1 -28.86 11.86 -2.22
C MET A 1 -28.08 10.84 -3.04
N PRO A 2 -27.27 11.23 -4.05
CA PRO A 2 -26.39 10.26 -4.67
C PRO A 2 -25.34 9.84 -3.63
N ARG A 3 -25.12 8.53 -3.45
CA ARG A 3 -24.01 8.01 -2.63
C ARG A 3 -22.73 8.54 -3.26
N ALA A 4 -21.96 9.35 -2.54
CA ALA A 4 -20.61 9.71 -2.94
C ALA A 4 -19.82 8.41 -3.12
N THR A 5 -19.56 8.03 -4.37
CA THR A 5 -18.57 7.01 -4.70
C THR A 5 -17.24 7.53 -4.14
N ARG A 6 -16.57 6.76 -3.27
CA ARG A 6 -15.22 7.13 -2.80
C ARG A 6 -14.33 7.42 -4.00
N SER A 7 -13.48 8.44 -3.91
CA SER A 7 -12.46 8.68 -4.94
C SER A 7 -11.46 7.53 -4.97
N ASP A 8 -10.81 7.31 -6.11
CA ASP A 8 -9.84 6.23 -6.26
C ASP A 8 -8.61 6.44 -5.38
N ALA A 9 -8.25 7.71 -5.09
CA ALA A 9 -7.23 8.06 -4.09
C ALA A 9 -7.60 7.56 -2.68
N GLN A 10 -8.84 7.77 -2.24
CA GLN A 10 -9.32 7.26 -0.94
C GLN A 10 -9.34 5.73 -0.89
N LEU A 11 -9.67 5.07 -2.01
CA LEU A 11 -9.58 3.61 -2.09
C LEU A 11 -8.13 3.15 -1.94
N LEU A 12 -7.17 3.83 -2.58
CA LEU A 12 -5.75 3.48 -2.47
C LEU A 12 -5.21 3.68 -1.05
N VAL A 13 -5.63 4.72 -0.33
CA VAL A 13 -5.30 4.90 1.11
C VAL A 13 -5.78 3.69 1.92
N GLN A 14 -7.02 3.24 1.69
CA GLN A 14 -7.57 2.08 2.40
C GLN A 14 -6.82 0.78 2.08
N GLU A 15 -6.45 0.58 0.81
CA GLU A 15 -5.62 -0.56 0.39
C GLU A 15 -4.23 -0.52 1.05
N ALA A 16 -3.59 0.64 1.10
CA ALA A 16 -2.28 0.82 1.74
C ALA A 16 -2.34 0.52 3.24
N ARG A 17 -3.35 1.04 3.95
CA ARG A 17 -3.55 0.75 5.39
C ARG A 17 -3.89 -0.72 5.66
N ALA A 18 -4.67 -1.36 4.78
CA ALA A 18 -4.94 -2.79 4.89
C ALA A 18 -3.66 -3.62 4.71
N MET A 19 -2.76 -3.20 3.83
CA MET A 19 -1.46 -3.84 3.64
C MET A 19 -0.55 -3.71 4.87
N GLU A 20 -0.55 -2.55 5.56
CA GLU A 20 0.20 -2.39 6.82
C GLU A 20 -0.33 -3.32 7.91
N LEU A 21 -1.65 -3.44 8.04
CA LEU A 21 -2.25 -4.38 8.99
C LEU A 21 -1.84 -5.81 8.66
N PHE A 22 -1.91 -6.21 7.38
CA PHE A 22 -1.44 -7.52 6.94
C PHE A 22 0.04 -7.74 7.27
N ALA A 23 0.92 -6.77 6.98
CA ALA A 23 2.35 -6.88 7.26
C ALA A 23 2.64 -7.11 8.76
N ASN A 24 1.90 -6.45 9.64
CA ASN A 24 2.04 -6.63 11.09
C ASN A 24 1.62 -8.01 11.60
N ASP A 25 0.72 -8.69 10.87
CA ASP A 25 0.19 -10.00 11.24
C ASP A 25 0.92 -11.16 10.54
N VAL A 26 1.87 -10.87 9.64
CA VAL A 26 2.61 -11.90 8.90
C VAL A 26 3.64 -12.59 9.80
N GLU A 27 3.56 -13.91 9.85
CA GLU A 27 4.62 -14.74 10.43
C GLU A 27 5.77 -14.88 9.44
N VAL A 28 7.00 -14.60 9.89
CA VAL A 28 8.22 -14.64 9.06
C VAL A 28 9.25 -15.56 9.70
N ALA A 29 9.84 -16.45 8.88
CA ALA A 29 10.94 -17.29 9.31
C ALA A 29 12.17 -16.46 9.73
N PRO A 30 12.91 -16.84 10.80
CA PRO A 30 14.01 -16.03 11.34
C PRO A 30 15.06 -15.62 10.30
N GLU A 31 15.39 -16.49 9.35
CA GLU A 31 16.35 -16.25 8.27
C GLU A 31 15.91 -15.14 7.28
N ARG A 32 14.62 -14.81 7.23
CA ARG A 32 14.05 -13.78 6.34
C ARG A 32 13.71 -12.48 7.07
N THR A 33 14.02 -12.39 8.36
CA THR A 33 13.72 -11.21 9.21
C THR A 33 14.25 -9.90 8.61
N GLN A 34 15.45 -9.92 8.03
CA GLN A 34 16.00 -8.71 7.39
C GLN A 34 15.19 -8.29 6.17
N GLU A 35 14.82 -9.24 5.30
CA GLU A 35 13.99 -8.96 4.12
C GLU A 35 12.62 -8.41 4.53
N TYR A 36 12.03 -8.94 5.60
CA TYR A 36 10.79 -8.40 6.16
C TYR A 36 10.94 -6.95 6.62
N TRP A 37 12.03 -6.59 7.30
CA TRP A 37 12.27 -5.22 7.75
C TRP A 37 12.45 -4.26 6.57
N ASP A 38 13.17 -4.69 5.52
CA ASP A 38 13.36 -3.89 4.32
C ASP A 38 12.02 -3.65 3.60
N VAL A 39 11.20 -4.69 3.45
CA VAL A 39 9.86 -4.58 2.84
C VAL A 39 8.92 -3.73 3.70
N SER A 40 8.99 -3.86 5.01
CA SER A 40 8.20 -3.05 5.95
C SER A 40 8.58 -1.56 5.87
N ALA A 41 9.86 -1.24 5.75
CA ALA A 41 10.32 0.15 5.57
C ALA A 41 9.84 0.74 4.24
N ASP A 42 9.90 -0.04 3.16
CA ASP A 42 9.34 0.34 1.85
C ASP A 42 7.82 0.60 1.95
N LEU A 43 7.10 -0.25 2.69
CA LEU A 43 5.65 -0.13 2.87
C LEU A 43 5.27 1.15 3.63
N ILE A 44 5.94 1.44 4.75
CA ILE A 44 5.68 2.65 5.55
C ILE A 44 5.90 3.92 4.72
N THR A 45 6.98 3.92 3.93
CA THR A 45 7.26 5.03 3.01
C THR A 45 6.15 5.17 1.97
N LEU A 46 5.73 4.06 1.35
CA LEU A 46 4.65 4.09 0.36
C LEU A 46 3.31 4.55 0.95
N VAL A 47 2.96 4.12 2.17
CA VAL A 47 1.73 4.55 2.83
C VAL A 47 1.76 6.06 3.04
N SER A 48 2.89 6.59 3.50
CA SER A 48 3.09 8.03 3.67
C SER A 48 2.95 8.78 2.34
N ASP A 49 3.54 8.25 1.26
CA ASP A 49 3.43 8.81 -0.09
C ASP A 49 1.96 8.83 -0.58
N VAL A 50 1.20 7.76 -0.34
CA VAL A 50 -0.21 7.63 -0.71
C VAL A 50 -1.09 8.62 0.07
N GLU A 51 -0.83 8.80 1.36
CA GLU A 51 -1.57 9.77 2.19
C GLU A 51 -1.26 11.21 1.82
N ALA A 52 0.01 11.51 1.53
CA ALA A 52 0.40 12.82 1.02
C ALA A 52 -0.27 13.12 -0.34
N PHE A 53 -0.31 12.12 -1.23
CA PHE A 53 -0.98 12.24 -2.51
C PHE A 53 -2.50 12.47 -2.36
N GLU A 54 -3.20 11.73 -1.50
CA GLU A 54 -4.64 11.93 -1.28
C GLU A 54 -4.95 13.31 -0.68
N ALA A 55 -4.08 13.81 0.21
CA ALA A 55 -4.22 15.15 0.78
C ALA A 55 -4.05 16.27 -0.27
N GLU A 56 -3.19 16.06 -1.27
CA GLU A 56 -2.93 17.03 -2.35
C GLU A 56 -3.96 16.91 -3.49
N TYR A 57 -4.37 15.68 -3.83
CA TYR A 57 -5.24 15.34 -4.94
C TYR A 57 -6.43 14.45 -4.50
N PRO A 58 -7.36 14.96 -3.68
CA PRO A 58 -8.43 14.15 -3.08
C PRO A 58 -9.43 13.60 -4.11
N ASP A 59 -9.56 14.26 -5.26
CA ASP A 59 -10.47 13.90 -6.35
C ASP A 59 -9.77 13.14 -7.49
N ALA A 60 -8.51 12.72 -7.31
CA ALA A 60 -7.79 11.94 -8.32
C ALA A 60 -8.50 10.61 -8.63
N ASP A 61 -8.56 10.28 -9.91
CA ASP A 61 -9.18 9.08 -10.45
C ASP A 61 -8.15 8.15 -11.10
N ASN A 62 -8.60 7.00 -11.59
CA ASN A 62 -7.75 5.96 -12.17
C ASN A 62 -6.96 6.34 -13.43
N ASP A 63 -7.19 7.53 -14.02
CA ASP A 63 -6.41 7.99 -15.17
C ASP A 63 -5.19 8.82 -14.73
N ASP A 64 -5.09 9.18 -13.45
CA ASP A 64 -3.96 9.89 -12.88
C ASP A 64 -2.69 9.00 -12.86
N PHE A 65 -1.61 9.52 -13.47
CA PHE A 65 -0.36 8.80 -13.62
C PHE A 65 0.31 8.48 -12.28
N ASP A 66 0.30 9.43 -11.34
CA ASP A 66 0.95 9.28 -10.05
C ASP A 66 0.16 8.31 -9.16
N LEU A 67 -1.18 8.37 -9.21
CA LEU A 67 -2.03 7.38 -8.54
C LEU A 67 -1.76 5.96 -9.06
N LEU A 68 -1.69 5.78 -10.38
CA LEU A 68 -1.36 4.48 -10.99
C LEU A 68 0.04 4.00 -10.61
N HIS A 69 1.00 4.92 -10.51
CA HIS A 69 2.36 4.61 -10.07
C HIS A 69 2.40 4.13 -8.61
N LEU A 70 1.73 4.84 -7.71
CA LEU A 70 1.61 4.46 -6.30
C LEU A 70 0.91 3.11 -6.14
N ARG A 71 -0.19 2.87 -6.87
CA ARG A 71 -0.88 1.57 -6.86
C ARG A 71 0.01 0.45 -7.37
N ARG A 72 0.83 0.68 -8.40
CA ARG A 72 1.79 -0.31 -8.88
C ARG A 72 2.84 -0.63 -7.82
N ARG A 73 3.38 0.38 -7.13
CA ARG A 73 4.31 0.19 -6.00
C ARG A 73 3.66 -0.65 -4.89
N LEU A 74 2.39 -0.37 -4.55
CA LEU A 74 1.66 -1.12 -3.52
C LEU A 74 1.54 -2.59 -3.87
N ARG A 75 1.20 -2.91 -5.12
CA ARG A 75 1.12 -4.30 -5.61
C ARG A 75 2.47 -5.01 -5.55
N LEU A 76 3.56 -4.33 -5.88
CA LEU A 76 4.90 -4.92 -5.84
C LEU A 76 5.34 -5.23 -4.39
N ILE A 77 5.10 -4.31 -3.46
CA ILE A 77 5.38 -4.52 -2.04
C ILE A 77 4.49 -5.64 -1.49
N GLY A 78 3.20 -5.63 -1.81
CA GLY A 78 2.27 -6.70 -1.41
C GLY A 78 2.71 -8.08 -1.90
N ALA A 79 3.17 -8.20 -3.15
CA ALA A 79 3.70 -9.47 -3.67
C ALA A 79 4.95 -9.95 -2.91
N ARG A 80 5.85 -9.03 -2.54
CA ARG A 80 7.03 -9.35 -1.72
C ARG A 80 6.60 -9.82 -0.32
N LEU A 81 5.65 -9.15 0.32
CA LEU A 81 5.10 -9.57 1.62
C LEU A 81 4.44 -10.95 1.55
N THR A 82 3.63 -11.22 0.53
CA THR A 82 3.01 -12.55 0.35
C THR A 82 4.06 -13.65 0.12
N THR A 83 5.15 -13.33 -0.58
CA THR A 83 6.25 -14.29 -0.78
C THR A 83 6.98 -14.58 0.54
N LEU A 84 7.03 -13.61 1.46
CA LEU A 84 7.58 -13.79 2.81
C LEU A 84 6.74 -14.71 3.70
N SER A 85 5.42 -14.76 3.48
CA SER A 85 4.48 -15.51 4.34
C SER A 85 4.18 -16.94 3.88
N LEU A 86 4.57 -17.34 2.66
CA LEU A 86 4.21 -18.63 2.05
C LEU A 86 5.28 -19.72 2.16
N GLU A 87 6.47 -19.39 2.68
CA GLU A 87 7.63 -20.29 2.82
C GLU A 87 8.12 -20.34 4.26
#